data_AF-A0A929IL19-F1
#
_entry.id   AF-A0A929IL19-F1
#
_cell.length_a   1.000
_cell.length_b   1.000
_cell.length_c   1.000
_cell.angle_alpha   90.00
_cell.angle_beta   90.00
_cell.angle_gamma   90.00
#
_symmetry.space_group_name_H-M   'P 1'
#
loop_
_entity.id
_entity.type
_entity.pdbx_description
1 polymer ?
#
loop_
_entity_poly.entity_id
_entity_poly.type
_entity_poly.pdbx_seq_one_letter_code
_entity_poly.pdbx_strand_id
1 'polypeptide(L)' 'MERETAQSVLALMFDYGGKLNDAMLKVRETSDQEEFARYRRAFGNVLESAFEQIINPILEEHPDLKPDQLNLEARKSE' A
#
# COMPACT_ATOMS: atom_id res chain seq x y z
N MET A 1 10.67 -10.18 -14.10
CA MET A 1 9.32 -10.01 -14.68
C MET A 1 9.40 -9.09 -15.88
N GLU A 2 8.65 -9.35 -16.97
CA GLU A 2 8.57 -8.38 -18.10
C GLU A 2 8.02 -7.03 -17.63
N ARG A 3 8.55 -5.93 -18.16
CA ARG A 3 8.21 -4.56 -17.68
C ARG A 3 6.72 -4.24 -17.76
N GLU A 4 6.05 -4.63 -18.84
CA GLU A 4 4.60 -4.42 -19.02
C GLU A 4 3.78 -5.19 -17.96
N THR A 5 4.20 -6.41 -17.65
CA THR A 5 3.61 -7.21 -16.57
C THR A 5 3.85 -6.56 -15.21
N ALA A 6 5.08 -6.08 -14.94
CA ALA A 6 5.43 -5.37 -13.71
C ALA A 6 4.56 -4.11 -13.51
N GLN A 7 4.41 -3.30 -14.56
CA GLN A 7 3.54 -2.13 -14.56
C GLN A 7 2.07 -2.49 -14.28
N SER A 8 1.57 -3.55 -14.90
CA SER A 8 0.20 -4.04 -14.70
C SER A 8 -0.03 -4.53 -13.26
N VAL A 9 0.92 -5.27 -12.70
CA VAL A 9 0.85 -5.74 -11.30
C VAL A 9 0.88 -4.55 -10.34
N LEU A 10 1.77 -3.57 -10.53
CA LEU A 10 1.80 -2.37 -9.69
C LEU A 10 0.48 -1.61 -9.72
N ALA A 11 -0.13 -1.44 -10.90
CA ALA A 11 -1.45 -0.80 -11.02
C ALA A 11 -2.53 -1.54 -10.22
N LEU A 12 -2.56 -2.88 -10.28
CA LEU A 12 -3.46 -3.70 -9.48
C LEU A 12 -3.20 -3.57 -7.97
N MET A 13 -1.93 -3.50 -7.56
CA MET A 13 -1.57 -3.33 -6.15
C MET A 13 -1.98 -1.96 -5.60
N PHE A 14 -1.88 -0.90 -6.40
CA PHE A 14 -2.36 0.42 -5.99
C PHE A 14 -3.89 0.49 -5.93
N ASP A 15 -4.61 -0.12 -6.89
CA ASP A 15 -6.07 -0.26 -6.83
C ASP A 15 -6.52 -1.07 -5.60
N TYR A 16 -5.80 -2.15 -5.28
CA TYR A 16 -6.01 -2.92 -4.05
C TYR A 16 -5.85 -2.05 -2.80
N GLY A 17 -4.79 -1.23 -2.73
CA GLY A 17 -4.59 -0.27 -1.64
C GLY A 17 -5.74 0.74 -1.50
N GLY A 18 -6.30 1.22 -2.61
CA GLY A 18 -7.48 2.09 -2.64
C GLY A 18 -8.73 1.40 -2.07
N LYS A 19 -9.05 0.19 -2.53
CA LYS A 19 -10.19 -0.61 -2.03
C LYS A 19 -10.07 -0.94 -0.54
N LEU A 20 -8.84 -1.24 -0.12
CA LEU A 20 -8.52 -1.45 1.28
C LEU A 20 -8.79 -0.18 2.10
N ASN A 21 -8.36 0.99 1.63
CA ASN A 21 -8.66 2.25 2.30
C ASN A 21 -10.17 2.51 2.42
N ASP A 22 -10.95 2.23 1.36
CA ASP A 22 -12.42 2.35 1.41
C ASP A 22 -13.04 1.42 2.47
N ALA A 23 -12.52 0.19 2.61
CA ALA A 23 -12.95 -0.73 3.66
C ALA A 23 -12.64 -0.17 5.06
N MET A 24 -11.46 0.41 5.26
CA MET A 24 -11.08 1.05 6.53
C MET A 24 -12.00 2.24 6.87
N LEU A 25 -12.36 3.06 5.88
CA LEU A 25 -13.29 4.18 6.08
C LEU A 25 -14.67 3.70 6.52
N LYS A 26 -15.18 2.61 5.94
CA LYS A 26 -16.46 2.00 6.35
C LYS A 26 -16.43 1.50 7.79
N VAL A 27 -15.34 0.84 8.21
CA VAL A 27 -15.22 0.38 9.61
C VAL A 27 -15.19 1.57 10.56
N ARG A 28 -14.48 2.65 10.20
CA ARG A 28 -14.42 3.88 11.01
C ARG A 28 -15.80 4.49 11.27
N GLU A 29 -16.72 4.39 10.32
CA GLU A 29 -18.06 4.98 10.43
C GLU A 29 -18.95 4.25 11.45
N THR A 30 -18.69 2.96 11.72
CA THR A 30 -19.56 2.11 12.53
C THR A 30 -18.93 1.62 13.83
N SER A 31 -17.65 1.87 14.05
CA SER A 31 -16.90 1.36 15.20
C SER A 31 -16.53 2.45 16.19
N ASP A 32 -16.32 2.06 17.45
CA ASP A 32 -15.70 2.96 18.42
C ASP A 32 -14.19 3.13 18.16
N GLN A 33 -13.56 4.03 18.90
CA GLN A 33 -12.13 4.31 18.71
C GLN A 33 -11.23 3.10 18.96
N GLU A 34 -11.61 2.21 19.88
CA GLU A 34 -10.79 1.06 20.26
C GLU A 34 -10.85 -0.02 19.18
N GLU A 35 -12.06 -0.34 18.70
CA GLU A 35 -12.27 -1.28 17.61
C GLU A 35 -11.63 -0.77 16.31
N PHE A 36 -11.81 0.52 15.98
CA PHE A 36 -11.16 1.12 14.82
C PHE A 36 -9.63 1.06 14.93
N ALA A 37 -9.05 1.35 16.10
CA ALA A 37 -7.62 1.30 16.29
C ALA A 37 -7.05 -0.12 16.10
N ARG A 38 -7.74 -1.16 16.58
CA ARG A 38 -7.37 -2.56 16.36
C ARG A 38 -7.44 -2.93 14.88
N TYR A 39 -8.53 -2.55 14.20
CA TYR A 39 -8.70 -2.78 12.76
C TYR A 39 -7.61 -2.08 11.95
N ARG A 40 -7.35 -0.79 12.21
CA ARG A 40 -6.31 0.00 11.54
C ARG A 40 -4.92 -0.60 11.68
N ARG A 41 -4.61 -1.20 12.84
CA ARG A 41 -3.32 -1.88 13.04
C ARG A 41 -3.20 -3.13 12.18
N ALA A 42 -4.22 -4.00 12.18
CA ALA A 42 -4.24 -5.18 11.33
C ALA A 42 -4.15 -4.81 9.83
N PHE A 43 -4.87 -3.76 9.44
CA PHE A 43 -4.82 -3.17 8.11
C PHE A 43 -3.42 -2.70 7.72
N GLY A 44 -2.72 -1.99 8.61
CA GLY A 44 -1.34 -1.55 8.41
C GLY A 44 -0.40 -2.70 8.09
N ASN A 45 -0.50 -3.82 8.83
CA ASN A 45 0.33 -5.00 8.61
C ASN A 45 0.11 -5.63 7.21
N VAL A 46 -1.13 -5.61 6.71
CA VAL A 46 -1.44 -6.12 5.35
C VAL A 46 -0.79 -5.24 4.29
N LEU A 47 -0.90 -3.92 4.42
CA LEU A 47 -0.26 -3.00 3.49
C LEU A 47 1.26 -3.12 3.53
N GLU A 48 1.86 -3.14 4.72
CA GLU A 48 3.30 -3.31 4.90
C GLU A 48 3.80 -4.58 4.20
N SER A 49 3.15 -5.72 4.46
CA SER A 49 3.48 -7.00 3.83
C SER A 49 3.36 -6.95 2.30
N ALA A 50 2.33 -6.29 1.76
CA ALA A 50 2.18 -6.11 0.32
C ALA A 50 3.30 -5.24 -0.28
N PHE A 51 3.73 -4.19 0.44
CA PHE A 51 4.85 -3.36 0.01
C PHE A 51 6.17 -4.14 0.02
N GLU A 52 6.48 -4.82 1.12
CA GLU A 52 7.74 -5.54 1.28
C GLU A 52 7.87 -6.75 0.36
N GLN A 53 6.79 -7.52 0.17
CA GLN A 53 6.86 -8.80 -0.53
C GLN A 53 6.52 -8.72 -2.02
N ILE A 54 5.86 -7.64 -2.47
CA ILE A 54 5.39 -7.52 -3.85
C ILE A 54 5.85 -6.20 -4.49
N ILE A 55 5.49 -5.05 -3.91
CA ILE A 55 5.70 -3.75 -4.58
C ILE A 55 7.19 -3.40 -4.64
N ASN A 56 7.91 -3.49 -3.52
CA ASN A 56 9.33 -3.12 -3.46
C ASN A 56 10.20 -4.00 -4.38
N PRO A 57 10.06 -5.34 -4.39
CA PRO A 57 10.81 -6.18 -5.33
C PRO A 57 10.57 -5.81 -6.80
N ILE A 58 9.33 -5.46 -7.17
CA ILE A 58 9.01 -5.05 -8.54
C ILE A 58 9.67 -3.70 -8.87
N LEU A 59 9.66 -2.74 -7.94
CA LEU A 59 10.30 -1.43 -8.12
C LEU A 59 11.84 -1.50 -8.10
N GLU A 60 12.42 -2.46 -7.39
CA GLU A 60 13.86 -2.74 -7.43
C GLU A 60 14.28 -3.33 -8.79
N GLU A 61 13.44 -4.21 -9.36
CA GLU A 61 13.67 -4.77 -10.69
C GLU A 61 13.42 -3.74 -11.82
N HIS A 62 12.40 -2.88 -11.66
CA HIS A 62 11.97 -1.87 -12.65
C HIS A 62 11.93 -0.46 -12.02
N PRO A 63 13.08 0.17 -11.76
CA PRO A 63 13.16 1.44 -11.03
C PRO A 63 12.50 2.62 -11.77
N ASP A 64 12.34 2.53 -13.09
CA ASP A 64 11.63 3.52 -13.90
C ASP A 64 10.11 3.53 -13.65
N LEU A 65 9.57 2.50 -13.00
CA LEU A 65 8.15 2.43 -12.60
C LEU A 65 7.87 3.09 -11.24
N LYS A 66 8.90 3.58 -10.53
CA LYS A 66 8.74 4.21 -9.22
C LYS A 66 7.92 5.51 -9.37
N PRO A 67 6.78 5.66 -8.68
CA PRO A 67 5.99 6.89 -8.76
C PRO A 67 6.77 8.06 -8.15
N ASP A 68 6.69 9.24 -8.77
CA ASP A 68 7.36 10.46 -8.27
C ASP A 68 6.98 10.81 -6.82
N GLN A 69 5.78 10.42 -6.39
CA GLN A 69 5.25 10.66 -5.03
C GLN A 69 5.73 9.65 -3.98
N LEU A 70 6.42 8.57 -4.39
CA LEU A 70 6.86 7.45 -3.52
C LEU A 70 8.32 7.57 -3.08
N ASN A 71 8.87 8.80 -3.06
CA ASN A 71 10.16 9.07 -2.46
C ASN A 71 10.06 8.95 -0.92
N LEU A 72 10.11 7.69 -0.45
CA LEU A 72 10.07 7.26 0.96
C LEU A 72 11.15 7.93 1.83
N GLU A 73 12.14 8.59 1.24
CA GLU A 73 13.11 9.42 1.96
C GLU A 73 12.46 10.62 2.66
N ALA A 74 11.28 11.09 2.21
CA ALA A 74 10.57 12.20 2.85
C ALA A 74 9.85 11.80 4.17
N ARG A 75 9.69 10.51 4.47
CA ARG A 75 9.01 10.05 5.71
C ARG A 75 9.95 9.82 6.90
N LYS A 76 11.25 10.09 6.74
CA LYS A 76 12.24 10.08 7.83
C LYS A 76 12.56 11.48 8.38
N SER A 77 11.80 12.50 7.98
CA SER A 77 12.09 13.91 8.31
C SER A 77 10.94 14.64 9.01
N GLU A 78 9.94 13.94 9.54
CA GLU A 78 8.88 14.52 10.37
C GLU A 78 8.80 13.84 11.74
#